data_AF-A0A0S8I309-F1
#
_entry.id   AF-A0A0S8I309-F1
#
_cell.length_a   1.000
_cell.length_b   1.000
_cell.length_c   1.000
_cell.angle_alpha   90.00
_cell.angle_beta   90.00
_cell.angle_gamma   90.00
#
_symmetry.space_group_name_H-M   'P 1'
#
loop_
_entity.id
_entity.type
_entity.pdbx_description
1 polymer ?
#
loop_
_entity_poly.entity_id
_entity_poly.type
_entity_poly.pdbx_seq_one_letter_code
_entity_poly.pdbx_strand_id
1 'polypeptide(L)'
;QGATTSTKKIVDIKEKGYISLEPGDFGVVTVLEEIRMGLQYSARFGLLSKYAKKGLIATTEPQIDPGYHGRLIVGITNLTPKPVSLPYKDDFISVEFHRLEEPAKKPYSGQYQDKLELGAEEIEFIIESEGMALSEVLTTMRSLSENVGKLASEVKMIKWLVPIIVGFGIAVISLIAALK
;
A
#
# COMPACT_ATOMS: atom_id res chain seq x y z
N GLN A 1 13.96 4.15 6.60
CA GLN A 1 13.19 2.91 6.86
C GLN A 1 11.79 3.10 6.28
N GLY A 2 10.99 2.05 6.20
CA GLY A 2 9.58 2.16 5.83
C GLY A 2 8.77 0.98 6.34
N ALA A 3 7.46 1.12 6.37
CA ALA A 3 6.53 0.03 6.67
C ALA A 3 5.28 0.19 5.80
N THR A 4 4.62 -0.92 5.46
CA THR A 4 3.35 -0.89 4.71
C THR A 4 2.32 -1.79 5.37
N THR A 5 1.04 -1.51 5.16
CA THR A 5 -0.07 -2.32 5.67
C THR A 5 -0.07 -3.75 5.11
N SER A 6 0.52 -3.95 3.92
CA SER A 6 0.72 -5.28 3.34
C SER A 6 1.90 -6.04 3.96
N THR A 7 2.98 -5.35 4.37
CA THR A 7 4.17 -5.99 4.95
C THR A 7 4.08 -6.18 6.45
N LYS A 8 3.32 -5.33 7.16
CA LYS A 8 3.08 -5.34 8.61
C LYS A 8 4.35 -5.43 9.47
N LYS A 9 5.47 -4.90 8.96
CA LYS A 9 6.74 -4.81 9.68
C LYS A 9 7.59 -3.70 9.11
N ILE A 10 8.56 -3.23 9.91
CA ILE A 10 9.59 -2.32 9.40
C ILE A 10 10.43 -3.06 8.37
N VAL A 11 10.67 -2.38 7.26
CA VAL A 11 11.57 -2.75 6.20
C VAL A 11 12.76 -1.80 6.23
N ASP A 12 13.96 -2.37 6.36
CA ASP A 12 15.18 -1.64 6.02
C ASP A 12 15.28 -1.53 4.49
N ILE A 13 14.88 -0.36 3.98
CA ILE A 13 14.89 -0.05 2.55
C ILE A 13 16.32 -0.01 2.00
N LYS A 14 17.34 0.31 2.83
CA LYS A 14 18.74 0.34 2.41
C LYS A 14 19.23 -1.07 2.08
N GLU A 15 18.90 -2.05 2.92
CA GLU A 15 19.28 -3.45 2.71
C GLU A 15 18.47 -4.09 1.58
N LYS A 16 17.15 -3.84 1.53
CA LYS A 16 16.27 -4.42 0.51
C LYS A 16 16.42 -3.75 -0.87
N GLY A 17 16.91 -2.52 -0.90
CA GLY A 17 17.07 -1.69 -2.10
C GLY A 17 15.81 -0.94 -2.53
N TYR A 18 14.61 -1.34 -2.07
CA TYR A 18 13.35 -0.66 -2.34
C TYR A 18 12.25 -1.10 -1.36
N ILE A 19 11.16 -0.32 -1.31
CA ILE A 19 9.88 -0.71 -0.71
C ILE A 19 8.78 -0.72 -1.78
N SER A 20 7.90 -1.72 -1.76
CA SER A 20 6.78 -1.85 -2.70
C SER A 20 5.49 -1.47 -2.00
N LEU A 21 4.68 -0.62 -2.61
CA LEU A 21 3.29 -0.41 -2.22
C LEU A 21 2.39 -1.23 -3.13
N GLU A 22 1.72 -2.21 -2.57
CA GLU A 22 0.74 -3.01 -3.29
C GLU A 22 -0.53 -2.21 -3.62
N PRO A 23 -1.40 -2.68 -4.53
CA PRO A 23 -2.67 -2.02 -4.81
C PRO A 23 -3.51 -1.83 -3.53
N GLY A 24 -3.92 -0.59 -3.24
CA GLY A 24 -4.68 -0.25 -2.03
C GLY A 24 -3.87 -0.20 -0.74
N ASP A 25 -2.54 -0.32 -0.82
CA ASP A 25 -1.67 -0.32 0.35
C ASP A 25 -1.42 1.09 0.88
N PHE A 26 -1.40 1.23 2.20
CA PHE A 26 -0.87 2.41 2.88
C PHE A 26 0.52 2.10 3.43
N GLY A 27 1.46 3.02 3.32
CA GLY A 27 2.77 2.88 3.90
C GLY A 27 3.32 4.19 4.44
N VAL A 28 4.25 4.08 5.39
CA VAL A 28 5.03 5.20 5.90
C VAL A 28 6.49 5.01 5.54
N VAL A 29 7.13 6.08 5.08
CA VAL A 29 8.56 6.08 4.75
C VAL A 29 9.21 7.30 5.38
N THR A 30 10.43 7.12 5.87
CA THR A 30 11.26 8.23 6.35
C THR A 30 12.17 8.70 5.23
N VAL A 31 12.24 10.02 5.03
CA VAL A 31 13.23 10.63 4.14
C VAL A 31 14.65 10.44 4.69
N LEU A 32 15.67 10.66 3.86
CA LEU A 32 17.06 10.51 4.28
C LEU A 32 17.61 11.79 4.90
N GLU A 33 17.07 12.91 4.46
CA GLU A 33 17.45 14.26 4.82
C GLU A 33 16.96 14.61 6.23
N GLU A 34 17.83 15.29 6.98
CA GLU A 34 17.48 15.90 8.25
C GLU A 34 17.18 17.37 8.02
N ILE A 35 15.99 17.81 8.41
CA ILE A 35 15.55 19.19 8.28
C ILE A 35 15.78 19.90 9.60
N ARG A 36 16.45 21.06 9.55
CA ARG A 36 16.65 21.95 10.68
C ARG A 36 16.16 23.34 10.31
N MET A 37 14.96 23.69 10.77
CA MET A 37 14.31 24.96 10.44
C MET A 37 14.77 26.07 11.38
N GLY A 38 15.16 27.22 10.81
CA GLY A 38 15.30 28.45 11.57
C GLY A 38 13.94 29.01 12.00
N LEU A 39 13.94 29.93 12.98
CA LEU A 39 12.71 30.53 13.49
C LEU A 39 11.99 31.43 12.46
N GLN A 40 12.67 31.92 11.43
CA GLN A 40 12.09 32.78 10.39
C GLN A 40 11.67 32.01 9.12
N TYR A 41 11.62 30.68 9.18
CA TYR A 41 11.28 29.87 8.02
C TYR A 41 10.18 28.88 8.37
N SER A 42 9.24 28.72 7.45
CA SER A 42 8.33 27.57 7.40
C SER A 42 8.57 26.85 6.08
N ALA A 43 8.11 25.62 5.96
CA ALA A 43 8.22 24.90 4.69
C ALA A 43 6.99 24.04 4.43
N ARG A 44 6.80 23.69 3.17
CA ARG A 44 5.81 22.71 2.74
C ARG A 44 6.50 21.66 1.90
N PHE A 45 6.00 20.45 1.92
CA PHE A 45 6.52 19.41 1.04
C PHE A 45 5.41 18.77 0.23
N GLY A 46 5.77 18.29 -0.95
CA GLY A 46 4.87 17.67 -1.89
C GLY A 46 5.50 16.45 -2.53
N LEU A 47 4.67 15.47 -2.88
CA LEU A 47 5.08 14.30 -3.64
C LEU A 47 5.56 14.71 -5.03
N LEU A 48 6.68 14.17 -5.48
CA LEU A 48 7.15 14.44 -6.84
C LEU A 48 6.17 13.91 -7.90
N SER A 49 6.03 14.66 -8.99
CA SER A 49 5.10 14.33 -10.08
C SER A 49 5.32 12.92 -10.67
N LYS A 50 6.56 12.41 -10.66
CA LYS A 50 6.90 11.06 -11.13
C LYS A 50 6.20 9.95 -10.34
N TYR A 51 5.83 10.22 -9.08
CA TYR A 51 5.09 9.31 -8.21
C TYR A 51 3.60 9.62 -8.20
N ALA A 52 3.22 10.90 -8.19
CA ALA A 52 1.83 11.30 -8.28
C ALA A 52 1.16 10.76 -9.57
N LYS A 53 1.85 10.82 -10.71
CA LYS A 53 1.37 10.26 -11.99
C LYS A 53 1.31 8.74 -12.01
N LYS A 54 1.97 8.05 -11.09
CA LYS A 54 1.84 6.61 -10.85
C LYS A 54 0.70 6.28 -9.88
N GLY A 55 -0.11 7.27 -9.49
CA GLY A 55 -1.27 7.13 -8.60
C GLY A 55 -0.91 6.89 -7.14
N LEU A 56 0.29 7.29 -6.73
CA LEU A 56 0.62 7.46 -5.32
C LEU A 56 0.08 8.80 -4.82
N ILE A 57 -0.44 8.80 -3.60
CA ILE A 57 -0.81 10.02 -2.87
C ILE A 57 -0.01 10.06 -1.58
N ALA A 58 0.68 11.16 -1.31
CA ALA A 58 1.32 11.40 -0.03
C ALA A 58 0.33 12.08 0.93
N THR A 59 0.25 11.60 2.17
CA THR A 59 -0.39 12.32 3.26
C THR A 59 0.60 13.34 3.78
N THR A 60 0.51 14.56 3.28
CA THR A 60 1.39 15.65 3.67
C THR A 60 0.77 16.43 4.82
N GLU A 61 1.55 16.72 5.86
CA GLU A 61 1.17 17.72 6.85
C GLU A 61 1.03 19.10 6.19
N PRO A 62 0.21 20.01 6.76
CA PRO A 62 0.00 21.33 6.17
C PRO A 62 1.29 22.17 6.05
N GLN A 63 2.24 21.96 6.95
CA GLN A 63 3.45 22.77 7.07
C GLN A 63 4.50 22.08 7.96
N ILE A 64 5.77 22.30 7.64
CA ILE A 64 6.93 22.11 8.52
C ILE A 64 7.17 23.43 9.26
N ASP A 65 7.05 23.38 10.58
CA ASP A 65 7.01 24.59 11.41
C ASP A 65 8.39 25.21 11.70
N PRO A 66 8.42 26.53 11.98
CA PRO A 66 9.66 27.19 12.41
C PRO A 66 10.25 26.56 13.66
N GLY A 67 11.57 26.31 13.64
CA GLY A 67 12.26 25.61 14.73
C GLY A 67 12.09 24.08 14.74
N TYR A 68 11.41 23.49 13.75
CA TYR A 68 11.39 22.03 13.57
C TYR A 68 12.79 21.47 13.30
N HIS A 69 13.09 20.35 13.94
CA HIS A 69 14.29 19.56 13.77
C HIS A 69 13.90 18.08 13.66
N GLY A 70 14.32 17.39 12.61
CA GLY A 70 14.06 15.96 12.45
C GLY A 70 14.02 15.52 10.99
N ARG A 71 13.67 14.26 10.77
CA ARG A 71 13.38 13.74 9.43
C ARG A 71 11.88 13.69 9.19
N LEU A 72 11.47 13.91 7.95
CA LEU A 72 10.07 13.79 7.58
C LEU A 72 9.69 12.30 7.48
N ILE A 73 8.62 11.93 8.20
CA ILE A 73 7.94 10.66 8.05
C ILE A 73 6.71 10.93 7.18
N VAL A 74 6.65 10.29 6.02
CA VAL A 74 5.63 10.56 5.01
C VAL A 74 4.78 9.33 4.82
N GLY A 75 3.48 9.47 5.06
CA GLY A 75 2.49 8.47 4.68
C GLY A 75 2.20 8.53 3.18
N ILE A 76 2.00 7.37 2.56
CA ILE A 76 1.77 7.20 1.12
C ILE A 76 0.71 6.14 0.92
N THR A 77 -0.26 6.40 0.04
CA THR A 77 -1.24 5.41 -0.39
C THR A 77 -1.07 5.10 -1.87
N ASN A 78 -1.14 3.82 -2.25
CA ASN A 78 -1.24 3.41 -3.64
C ASN A 78 -2.71 3.18 -4.05
N LEU A 79 -3.25 4.09 -4.87
CA LEU A 79 -4.62 4.01 -5.35
C LEU A 79 -4.77 3.25 -6.68
N THR A 80 -3.68 2.72 -7.22
CA THR A 80 -3.69 2.05 -8.52
C THR A 80 -3.83 0.54 -8.37
N PRO A 81 -4.30 -0.16 -9.42
CA PRO A 81 -4.34 -1.62 -9.43
C PRO A 81 -2.96 -2.27 -9.67
N LYS A 82 -1.86 -1.51 -9.66
CA LYS A 82 -0.51 -2.01 -9.92
C LYS A 82 0.40 -1.71 -8.71
N PRO A 83 1.35 -2.61 -8.38
CA PRO A 83 2.37 -2.29 -7.40
C PRO A 83 3.23 -1.11 -7.84
N VAL A 84 3.63 -0.26 -6.91
CA VAL A 84 4.56 0.85 -7.16
C VAL A 84 5.73 0.76 -6.20
N SER A 85 6.93 0.66 -6.74
CA SER A 85 8.17 0.62 -5.94
C SER A 85 8.74 2.02 -5.71
N LEU A 86 9.21 2.25 -4.49
CA LEU A 86 10.06 3.37 -4.07
C LEU A 86 11.49 2.84 -3.84
N PRO A 87 12.42 3.07 -4.78
CA PRO A 87 13.80 2.66 -4.62
C PRO A 87 14.51 3.43 -3.50
N TYR A 88 15.49 2.80 -2.86
CA TYR A 88 16.37 3.47 -1.90
C TYR A 88 17.10 4.64 -2.58
N LYS A 89 17.16 5.79 -1.89
CA LYS A 89 17.79 7.04 -2.37
C LYS A 89 17.17 7.66 -3.62
N ASP A 90 15.99 7.23 -4.06
CA ASP A 90 15.31 7.94 -5.13
C ASP A 90 14.66 9.22 -4.59
N ASP A 91 14.72 10.30 -5.37
CA ASP A 91 14.07 11.56 -4.98
C ASP A 91 12.58 11.30 -4.83
N PHE A 92 12.01 11.57 -3.66
CA PHE A 92 10.64 11.16 -3.35
C PHE A 92 9.69 12.36 -3.19
N ILE A 93 10.14 13.40 -2.49
CA ILE A 93 9.40 14.64 -2.25
C ILE A 93 10.23 15.85 -2.67
N SER A 94 9.55 16.98 -2.88
CA SER A 94 10.16 18.31 -2.98
C SER A 94 9.72 19.15 -1.79
N VAL A 95 10.62 20.00 -1.27
CA VAL A 95 10.33 20.93 -0.18
C VAL A 95 10.42 22.38 -0.70
N GLU A 96 9.38 23.16 -0.42
CA GLU A 96 9.32 24.60 -0.65
C GLU A 96 9.50 25.33 0.69
N PHE A 97 10.44 26.27 0.75
CA PHE A 97 10.72 27.05 1.95
C PHE A 97 10.13 28.45 1.82
N HIS A 98 9.43 28.90 2.86
CA HIS A 98 8.83 30.22 2.95
C HIS A 98 9.47 31.00 4.08
N ARG A 99 9.99 32.19 3.75
CA ARG A 99 10.50 33.12 4.75
C ARG A 99 9.32 33.87 5.40
N LEU A 100 9.28 33.87 6.72
CA LEU A 100 8.33 34.64 7.50
C LEU A 100 8.76 36.12 7.56
N GLU A 101 7.79 37.02 7.71
CA GLU A 101 8.06 38.45 7.89
C GLU A 101 8.94 38.69 9.13
N GLU A 102 8.60 38.04 10.25
CA GLU A 102 9.35 38.06 11.49
C GLU A 102 9.65 36.63 11.99
N PRO A 103 10.72 36.42 12.78
CA PRO A 103 10.97 35.14 13.42
C PRO A 103 9.81 34.72 14.34
N ALA A 104 9.45 33.45 14.32
CA ALA A 104 8.47 32.87 15.23
C ALA A 104 8.93 33.02 16.68
N LYS A 105 8.04 33.56 17.53
CA LYS A 105 8.30 33.76 18.97
C LYS A 105 8.42 32.45 19.74
N LYS A 106 7.75 31.40 19.26
CA LYS A 106 7.76 30.07 19.85
C LYS A 106 8.22 29.07 18.79
N PRO A 107 9.33 28.35 19.00
CA PRO A 107 9.72 27.26 18.12
C PRO A 107 8.73 26.10 18.21
N TYR A 108 8.75 25.26 17.19
CA TYR A 108 8.13 23.95 17.24
C TYR A 108 8.60 23.15 18.46
N SER A 109 7.65 22.56 19.16
CA SER A 109 7.87 21.74 20.37
C SER A 109 6.86 20.58 20.45
N GLY A 110 6.38 20.13 19.29
CA GLY A 110 5.44 19.02 19.17
C GLY A 110 6.11 17.65 19.27
N GLN A 111 5.30 16.60 19.22
CA GLN A 111 5.72 15.19 19.41
C GLN A 111 6.70 14.65 18.37
N TYR A 112 6.84 15.32 17.22
CA TYR A 112 7.74 14.91 16.15
C TYR A 112 9.10 15.61 16.21
N GLN A 113 9.35 16.44 17.23
CA GLN A 113 10.63 17.13 17.39
C GLN A 113 11.74 16.11 17.67
N ASP A 114 12.88 16.29 17.00
CA ASP A 114 14.05 15.42 17.07
C ASP A 114 13.81 13.95 16.63
N LYS A 115 12.66 13.63 16.01
CA LYS A 115 12.43 12.28 15.44
C LYS A 115 13.27 12.10 14.17
N LEU A 116 14.16 11.10 14.17
CA LEU A 116 15.05 10.77 13.05
C LEU A 116 14.73 9.42 12.37
N GLU A 117 13.93 8.60 13.03
CA GLU A 117 13.58 7.24 12.61
C GLU A 117 12.08 6.99 12.84
N LEU A 118 11.55 5.90 12.27
CA LEU A 118 10.17 5.47 12.55
C LEU A 118 10.07 5.01 14.02
N GLY A 119 9.14 5.60 14.76
CA GLY A 119 8.85 5.24 16.13
C GLY A 119 7.87 4.07 16.24
N ALA A 120 7.71 3.57 17.46
CA ALA A 120 6.74 2.51 17.78
C ALA A 120 5.30 2.91 17.41
N GLU A 121 4.92 4.17 17.60
CA GLU A 121 3.58 4.69 17.31
C GLU A 121 3.21 4.56 15.82
N GLU A 122 4.11 4.93 14.91
CA GLU A 122 3.86 4.82 13.47
C GLU A 122 3.79 3.36 13.00
N ILE A 123 4.52 2.47 13.69
CA ILE A 123 4.52 1.03 13.42
C ILE A 123 3.23 0.39 13.93
N GLU A 124 2.84 0.71 15.15
CA GLU A 124 1.61 0.22 15.80
C GLU A 124 0.40 0.57 14.95
N PHE A 125 0.33 1.80 14.42
CA PHE A 125 -0.75 2.19 13.50
C PHE A 125 -0.86 1.31 12.24
N ILE A 126 0.28 0.85 11.70
CA ILE A 126 0.34 -0.01 10.50
C ILE A 126 0.10 -1.49 10.82
N ILE A 127 0.50 -1.94 12.01
CA ILE A 127 0.45 -3.36 12.41
C ILE A 127 -0.89 -3.71 13.10
N GLU A 128 -1.42 -2.81 13.94
CA GLU A 128 -2.54 -3.09 14.84
C GLU A 128 -3.91 -2.67 14.32
N SER A 129 -4.03 -2.27 13.05
CA SER A 129 -5.36 -2.00 12.48
C SER A 129 -6.22 -3.27 12.62
N GLU A 130 -7.23 -3.29 13.52
CA GLU A 130 -8.10 -4.43 13.86
C GLU A 130 -9.02 -4.89 12.69
N GLY A 131 -8.59 -4.71 11.44
CA GLY A 131 -9.30 -5.11 10.23
C GLY A 131 -8.34 -5.43 9.09
N MET A 132 -8.90 -5.88 7.97
CA MET A 132 -8.12 -6.08 6.76
C MET A 132 -7.70 -4.72 6.18
N ALA A 133 -6.44 -4.59 5.78
CA ALA A 133 -6.02 -3.45 4.97
C ALA A 133 -6.78 -3.44 3.63
N LEU A 134 -6.95 -2.28 2.99
CA LEU A 134 -7.64 -2.21 1.69
C LEU A 134 -6.95 -3.10 0.64
N SER A 135 -5.62 -3.19 0.67
CA SER A 135 -4.85 -4.13 -0.16
C SER A 135 -5.22 -5.60 0.10
N GLU A 136 -5.43 -5.98 1.36
CA GLU A 136 -5.89 -7.32 1.76
C GLU A 136 -7.32 -7.59 1.31
N VAL A 137 -8.20 -6.59 1.39
CA VAL A 137 -9.57 -6.69 0.87
C VAL A 137 -9.56 -6.91 -0.64
N LEU A 138 -8.77 -6.13 -1.38
CA LEU A 138 -8.67 -6.25 -2.85
C LEU A 138 -8.12 -7.62 -3.28
N THR A 139 -7.10 -8.11 -2.59
CA THR A 139 -6.52 -9.43 -2.86
C THR A 139 -7.50 -10.55 -2.54
N THR A 140 -8.24 -10.44 -1.42
CA THR A 140 -9.30 -11.38 -1.04
C THR A 140 -10.42 -11.41 -2.07
N MET A 141 -10.90 -10.25 -2.52
CA MET A 141 -11.96 -10.14 -3.54
C MET A 141 -11.51 -10.70 -4.89
N ARG A 142 -10.24 -10.48 -5.27
CA ARG A 142 -9.66 -11.06 -6.49
C ARG A 142 -9.61 -12.58 -6.40
N SER A 143 -9.13 -13.12 -5.28
CA SER A 143 -9.10 -14.57 -5.05
C SER A 143 -10.50 -15.19 -5.06
N LEU A 144 -11.47 -14.52 -4.42
CA LEU A 144 -12.86 -14.97 -4.42
C LEU A 144 -13.44 -15.01 -5.85
N SER A 145 -13.22 -13.97 -6.65
CA SER A 145 -13.66 -13.92 -8.05
C SER A 145 -13.03 -15.03 -8.89
N GLU A 146 -11.72 -15.28 -8.73
CA GLU A 146 -11.02 -16.37 -9.42
C GLU A 146 -11.56 -17.75 -9.02
N ASN A 147 -11.83 -17.97 -7.73
CA ASN A 147 -12.39 -19.21 -7.22
C ASN A 147 -13.84 -19.42 -7.70
N VAL A 148 -14.68 -18.37 -7.69
CA VAL A 148 -16.04 -18.42 -8.22
C VAL A 148 -16.03 -18.71 -9.73
N GLY A 149 -15.10 -18.12 -10.48
CA GLY A 149 -14.92 -18.39 -11.91
C GLY A 149 -14.54 -19.84 -12.20
N LYS A 150 -13.62 -20.43 -11.42
CA LYS A 150 -13.25 -21.85 -11.49
C LYS A 150 -14.41 -22.76 -11.13
N LEU A 151 -15.11 -22.48 -10.03
CA LEU A 151 -16.27 -23.27 -9.63
C LEU A 151 -17.38 -23.24 -10.69
N ALA A 152 -17.64 -22.07 -11.30
CA ALA A 152 -18.62 -21.94 -12.36
C ALA A 152 -18.24 -22.75 -13.62
N SER A 153 -16.95 -22.82 -13.97
CA SER A 153 -16.49 -23.61 -15.11
C SER A 153 -16.56 -25.13 -14.83
N GLU A 154 -16.22 -25.57 -13.62
CA GLU A 154 -16.37 -26.97 -13.19
C GLU A 154 -17.84 -27.40 -13.18
N VAL A 155 -18.73 -26.57 -12.62
CA VAL A 155 -20.19 -26.84 -12.64
C VAL A 155 -20.71 -26.90 -14.08
N LYS A 156 -20.20 -26.08 -15.00
CA LYS A 156 -20.56 -26.15 -16.43
C LYS A 156 -20.09 -27.46 -17.07
N MET A 157 -18.89 -27.95 -16.75
CA MET A 157 -18.40 -29.25 -17.22
C MET A 157 -19.26 -30.39 -16.68
N ILE A 158 -19.57 -30.40 -15.38
CA ILE A 158 -20.43 -31.41 -14.76
C ILE A 158 -21.81 -31.42 -15.44
N LYS A 159 -22.42 -30.25 -15.67
CA LYS A 159 -23.71 -30.13 -16.37
C LYS A 159 -23.70 -30.75 -17.76
N TRP A 160 -22.56 -30.73 -18.47
CA TRP A 160 -22.42 -31.37 -19.79
C TRP A 160 -22.10 -32.86 -19.71
N LEU A 161 -21.28 -33.30 -18.74
CA LEU A 161 -20.88 -34.69 -18.60
C LEU A 161 -22.01 -35.59 -18.08
N VAL A 162 -22.80 -35.10 -17.12
CA VAL A 162 -23.91 -35.88 -16.51
C VAL A 162 -24.88 -36.44 -17.57
N PRO A 163 -25.46 -35.65 -18.49
CA PRO A 163 -26.36 -36.21 -19.51
C PRO A 163 -25.66 -37.15 -20.48
N ILE A 164 -24.37 -36.95 -20.78
CA ILE A 164 -23.59 -37.88 -21.63
C ILE A 164 -23.43 -39.23 -20.94
N ILE A 165 -23.05 -39.24 -19.65
CA ILE A 165 -22.87 -40.46 -18.86
C ILE A 165 -24.22 -41.18 -18.69
N VAL A 166 -25.27 -40.45 -18.35
CA VAL A 166 -26.63 -41.00 -18.22
C VAL A 166 -27.10 -41.59 -19.56
N GLY A 167 -26.91 -40.87 -20.67
CA GLY A 167 -27.28 -41.33 -22.01
C GLY A 167 -26.52 -42.58 -22.44
N PHE A 168 -25.21 -42.64 -22.18
CA PHE A 168 -24.39 -43.82 -22.45
C PHE A 168 -24.84 -45.02 -21.61
N GLY A 169 -25.14 -44.82 -20.33
CA GLY A 169 -25.67 -45.87 -19.45
C GLY A 169 -27.00 -46.45 -19.96
N ILE A 170 -27.93 -45.60 -20.38
CA ILE A 170 -29.21 -46.02 -20.98
C ILE A 170 -28.97 -46.85 -22.26
N ALA A 171 -28.05 -46.42 -23.12
CA ALA A 171 -27.73 -47.13 -24.36
C ALA A 171 -27.14 -48.53 -24.10
N VAL A 172 -26.23 -48.66 -23.13
CA VAL A 172 -25.63 -49.96 -22.74
C VAL A 172 -26.70 -50.91 -22.19
N ILE A 173 -27.58 -50.44 -21.31
CA ILE A 173 -28.68 -51.26 -20.76
C ILE A 173 -29.60 -51.75 -21.88
N SER A 174 -29.90 -50.89 -22.85
CA SER A 174 -30.75 -51.23 -23.99
C SER A 174 -30.12 -52.29 -24.89
N LEU A 175 -28.80 -52.22 -25.13
CA LEU A 175 -28.06 -53.19 -25.92
C LEU A 175 -28.02 -54.57 -25.25
N ILE A 176 -27.79 -54.62 -23.93
CA ILE A 176 -27.78 -55.87 -23.16
C ILE A 176 -29.15 -56.53 -23.17
N ALA A 177 -30.23 -55.74 -23.06
CA ALA A 177 -31.60 -56.25 -23.12
C ALA A 177 -31.96 -56.84 -24.50
N ALA A 178 -31.40 -56.29 -25.59
CA ALA A 178 -31.64 -56.78 -26.95
C ALA A 178 -30.85 -58.05 -27.32
N LEU A 179 -29.77 -58.36 -26.59
CA LEU A 179 -28.93 -59.55 -26.78
C LEU A 179 -29.38 -60.76 -25.93
N LYS A 180 -30.38 -60.58 -25.06
CA LYS A 180 -31.05 -61.64 -24.29
C LYS A 180 -32.35 -62.07 -24.94
#